data_AF-A0A7H1BI71-F1
#
_entry.id   AF-A0A7H1BI71-F1
#
_cell.length_a   1.000
_cell.length_b   1.000
_cell.length_c   1.000
_cell.angle_alpha   90.00
_cell.angle_beta   90.00
_cell.angle_gamma   90.00
#
_symmetry.space_group_name_H-M   'P 1'
#
loop_
_entity.id
_entity.type
_entity.pdbx_description
1 polymer ?
#
loop_
_entity_poly.entity_id
_entity_poly.type
_entity_poly.pdbx_seq_one_letter_code
_entity_poly.pdbx_strand_id
1 'polypeptide(L)'
;MKRLVSTTISAALIGVGLVAGAAAPASAAPNCNDTTQYSIGNKKTVWRTTQVHSDWAKPGVTISYAKNKTGSVTATGTVTLGAEAGVVFSKASTSFSVSVGKTWSKSDTWTYSAKVKKKAGKSRGRLMMYHEAKGFSVTKWRWVPSTTSCKKKVYWKKSNIVAPVKKNSNLWGIQYK
;
A
#
# COMPACT_ATOMS: atom_id res chain seq x y z
N MET A 1 99.70 10.39 -38.65
CA MET A 1 99.04 11.38 -39.54
C MET A 1 97.54 11.23 -39.43
N LYS A 2 96.83 12.34 -39.26
CA LYS A 2 95.38 12.47 -38.99
C LYS A 2 94.52 11.88 -40.12
N ARG A 3 93.33 11.37 -39.77
CA ARG A 3 92.02 11.77 -40.36
C ARG A 3 90.85 11.14 -39.59
N LEU A 4 90.10 12.01 -38.91
CA LEU A 4 88.74 11.82 -38.41
C LEU A 4 87.77 11.97 -39.57
N VAL A 5 86.76 11.09 -39.69
CA VAL A 5 85.48 11.39 -40.35
C VAL A 5 84.35 10.67 -39.61
N SER A 6 83.43 11.47 -39.09
CA SER A 6 82.16 11.14 -38.43
C SER A 6 81.08 10.65 -39.41
N THR A 7 79.89 10.38 -38.86
CA THR A 7 78.54 10.21 -39.48
C THR A 7 78.19 8.78 -39.91
N THR A 8 77.04 8.18 -39.59
CA THR A 8 75.75 8.68 -39.06
C THR A 8 74.97 7.48 -38.48
N ILE A 9 74.25 7.70 -37.37
CA ILE A 9 73.41 6.68 -36.71
C ILE A 9 72.16 6.41 -37.54
N SER A 10 71.94 5.14 -37.87
CA SER A 10 70.69 4.60 -38.42
C SER A 10 69.59 4.61 -37.36
N ALA A 11 68.42 5.13 -37.68
CA ALA A 11 67.19 4.82 -36.94
C ALA A 11 66.09 4.45 -37.94
N ALA A 12 65.70 3.19 -37.89
CA ALA A 12 64.73 2.55 -38.77
C ALA A 12 63.32 3.11 -38.57
N LEU A 13 62.64 3.36 -39.69
CA LEU A 13 61.20 3.52 -39.77
C LEU A 13 60.53 2.18 -39.43
N ILE A 14 59.81 2.13 -38.30
CA ILE A 14 58.77 1.12 -38.07
C ILE A 14 57.51 1.88 -37.73
N GLY A 15 56.57 1.88 -38.67
CA GLY A 15 55.24 2.43 -38.47
C GLY A 15 54.44 1.57 -37.51
N VAL A 16 53.76 2.21 -36.56
CA VAL A 16 52.51 1.71 -35.98
C VAL A 16 51.68 2.94 -35.68
N GLY A 17 50.64 3.17 -36.49
CA GLY A 17 49.56 4.07 -36.14
C GLY A 17 48.87 3.53 -34.90
N LEU A 18 49.18 4.09 -33.74
CA LEU A 18 48.37 3.91 -32.54
C LEU A 18 47.05 4.65 -32.77
N VAL A 19 46.10 3.96 -33.41
CA VAL A 19 44.68 4.26 -33.19
C VAL A 19 44.44 3.90 -31.73
N ALA A 20 44.63 4.88 -30.85
CA ALA A 20 44.10 4.84 -29.50
C ALA A 20 42.58 4.80 -29.63
N GLY A 21 42.04 3.60 -29.84
CA GLY A 21 40.65 3.32 -29.59
C GLY A 21 40.45 3.59 -28.11
N ALA A 22 40.02 4.81 -27.78
CA ALA A 22 39.45 5.10 -26.49
C ALA A 22 38.32 4.09 -26.31
N ALA A 23 38.56 3.04 -25.51
CA ALA A 23 37.50 2.23 -24.99
C ALA A 23 36.61 3.21 -24.24
N ALA A 24 35.49 3.60 -24.87
CA ALA A 24 34.47 4.38 -24.20
C ALA A 24 34.21 3.65 -22.87
N PRO A 25 34.29 4.33 -21.72
CA PRO A 25 34.02 3.68 -20.46
C PRO A 25 32.67 3.00 -20.63
N ALA A 26 32.66 1.66 -20.54
CA ALA A 26 31.43 0.91 -20.47
C ALA A 26 30.69 1.54 -19.29
N SER A 27 29.74 2.41 -19.58
CA SER A 27 29.02 3.16 -18.57
C SER A 27 28.21 2.10 -17.86
N ALA A 28 28.77 1.59 -16.76
CA ALA A 28 28.12 0.57 -15.96
C ALA A 28 26.76 1.14 -15.60
N ALA A 29 25.70 0.51 -16.10
CA ALA A 29 24.35 0.95 -15.82
C ALA A 29 24.23 1.10 -14.29
N PRO A 30 23.63 2.20 -13.80
CA PRO A 30 23.58 2.47 -12.38
C PRO A 30 23.01 1.26 -11.63
N ASN A 31 23.70 0.79 -10.59
CA ASN A 31 23.26 -0.34 -9.78
C ASN A 31 22.05 0.09 -8.95
N CYS A 32 20.86 -0.17 -9.48
CA CYS A 32 19.61 0.14 -8.81
C CYS A 32 19.15 -1.05 -7.98
N ASN A 33 18.65 -0.77 -6.77
CA ASN A 33 17.92 -1.77 -6.00
C ASN A 33 16.64 -2.16 -6.75
N ASP A 34 16.68 -3.27 -7.48
CA ASP A 34 15.58 -3.82 -8.29
C ASP A 34 14.50 -4.51 -7.44
N THR A 35 14.57 -4.40 -6.10
CA THR A 35 13.56 -4.98 -5.23
C THR A 35 12.22 -4.26 -5.43
N THR A 36 11.15 -5.05 -5.62
CA THR A 36 9.78 -4.53 -5.69
C THR A 36 9.39 -3.83 -4.38
N GLN A 37 8.97 -2.58 -4.50
CA GLN A 37 8.50 -1.77 -3.38
C GLN A 37 7.00 -1.52 -3.46
N TYR A 38 6.37 -1.40 -2.28
CA TYR A 38 4.98 -1.01 -2.12
C TYR A 38 4.89 0.26 -1.30
N SER A 39 4.17 1.25 -1.81
CA SER A 39 3.89 2.49 -1.09
C SER A 39 2.40 2.61 -0.79
N ILE A 40 2.06 3.00 0.44
CA ILE A 40 0.69 3.21 0.90
C ILE A 40 0.40 4.72 0.89
N GLY A 41 -0.65 5.12 0.18
CA GLY A 41 -1.11 6.52 0.08
C GLY A 41 -2.60 6.66 0.39
N ASN A 42 -3.12 7.88 0.39
CA ASN A 42 -4.54 8.19 0.63
C ASN A 42 -5.11 7.51 1.89
N LYS A 43 -4.35 7.60 2.98
CA LYS A 43 -4.67 6.96 4.25
C LYS A 43 -5.88 7.62 4.89
N LYS A 44 -6.86 6.82 5.28
CA LYS A 44 -8.04 7.27 6.03
C LYS A 44 -8.56 6.20 6.97
N THR A 45 -9.12 6.60 8.09
CA THR A 45 -9.91 5.71 8.94
C THR A 45 -11.35 5.73 8.43
N VAL A 46 -11.96 4.56 8.27
CA VAL A 46 -13.35 4.40 7.82
C VAL A 46 -14.06 3.41 8.73
N TRP A 47 -15.37 3.60 8.92
CA TRP A 47 -16.19 2.72 9.74
C TRP A 47 -17.04 1.84 8.82
N ARG A 48 -16.94 0.52 8.99
CA ARG A 48 -17.66 -0.45 8.16
C ARG A 48 -18.77 -1.10 8.95
N THR A 49 -19.97 -1.12 8.38
CA THR A 49 -21.11 -1.82 8.94
C THR A 49 -20.81 -3.31 9.04
N THR A 50 -21.13 -3.90 10.19
CA THR A 50 -21.03 -5.35 10.38
C THR A 50 -22.38 -6.03 10.10
N GLN A 51 -22.50 -7.32 10.38
CA GLN A 51 -23.80 -8.01 10.35
C GLN A 51 -24.58 -7.87 11.67
N VAL A 52 -24.00 -7.24 12.69
CA VAL A 52 -24.63 -7.06 14.00
C VAL A 52 -25.42 -5.75 14.01
N HIS A 53 -26.73 -5.88 14.10
CA HIS A 53 -27.66 -4.76 14.14
C HIS A 53 -28.98 -5.17 14.79
N SER A 54 -29.69 -4.20 15.33
CA SER A 54 -31.07 -4.37 15.78
C SER A 54 -32.06 -4.33 14.61
N ASP A 55 -33.33 -4.56 14.95
CA ASP A 55 -34.45 -4.21 14.08
C ASP A 55 -34.63 -2.70 13.98
N TRP A 56 -35.38 -2.28 12.95
CA TRP A 56 -35.68 -0.87 12.70
C TRP A 56 -36.82 -0.39 13.60
N ALA A 57 -36.56 0.61 14.44
CA ALA A 57 -37.58 1.26 15.27
C ALA A 57 -37.93 2.67 14.78
N LYS A 58 -39.11 3.14 15.19
CA LYS A 58 -39.55 4.52 14.96
C LYS A 58 -38.79 5.49 15.89
N PRO A 59 -38.62 6.76 15.51
CA PRO A 59 -38.11 7.80 16.40
C PRO A 59 -38.88 7.84 17.73
N GLY A 60 -38.17 8.07 18.82
CA GLY A 60 -38.73 8.11 20.18
C GLY A 60 -38.61 6.80 20.95
N VAL A 61 -38.42 5.66 20.26
CA VAL A 61 -38.27 4.35 20.88
C VAL A 61 -36.81 4.10 21.29
N THR A 62 -36.61 3.53 22.48
CA THR A 62 -35.32 2.99 22.91
C THR A 62 -35.18 1.58 22.37
N ILE A 63 -34.15 1.35 21.57
CA ILE A 63 -33.80 0.01 21.11
C ILE A 63 -32.80 -0.57 22.10
N SER A 64 -33.10 -1.74 22.62
CA SER A 64 -32.14 -2.59 23.35
C SER A 64 -31.78 -3.79 22.48
N TYR A 65 -30.50 -4.03 22.28
CA TYR A 65 -29.97 -5.17 21.55
C TYR A 65 -29.13 -5.99 22.52
N ALA A 66 -29.53 -7.23 22.79
CA ALA A 66 -28.79 -8.20 23.59
C ALA A 66 -28.84 -9.54 22.84
N LYS A 67 -27.86 -9.78 21.96
CA LYS A 67 -27.78 -11.05 21.20
C LYS A 67 -26.35 -11.52 21.06
N ASN A 68 -26.16 -12.83 21.20
CA ASN A 68 -24.94 -13.48 20.77
C ASN A 68 -24.92 -13.51 19.24
N LYS A 69 -23.99 -12.77 18.63
CA LYS A 69 -23.88 -12.73 17.18
C LYS A 69 -22.44 -12.50 16.76
N THR A 70 -22.06 -13.11 15.64
CA THR A 70 -20.74 -12.89 15.04
C THR A 70 -20.75 -11.60 14.23
N GLY A 71 -19.95 -10.63 14.65
CA GLY A 71 -19.65 -9.44 13.87
C GLY A 71 -18.49 -9.72 12.94
N SER A 72 -18.69 -9.53 11.64
CA SER A 72 -17.65 -9.72 10.63
C SER A 72 -17.54 -8.53 9.68
N VAL A 73 -16.31 -8.17 9.33
CA VAL A 73 -15.99 -7.25 8.23
C VAL A 73 -14.89 -7.86 7.37
N THR A 74 -15.11 -7.87 6.06
CA THR A 74 -14.12 -8.33 5.08
C THR A 74 -13.56 -7.14 4.31
N ALA A 75 -12.27 -7.19 4.03
CA ALA A 75 -11.55 -6.19 3.27
C ALA A 75 -12.04 -6.13 1.83
N THR A 76 -12.22 -4.93 1.30
CA THR A 76 -12.66 -4.68 -0.08
C THR A 76 -11.50 -4.21 -0.95
N GLY A 77 -11.56 -4.49 -2.27
CA GLY A 77 -10.50 -4.14 -3.21
C GLY A 77 -9.28 -5.07 -3.16
N THR A 78 -9.41 -6.21 -2.48
CA THR A 78 -8.33 -7.18 -2.25
C THR A 78 -8.26 -8.27 -3.30
N VAL A 79 -9.36 -8.52 -4.01
CA VAL A 79 -9.42 -9.47 -5.14
C VAL A 79 -8.39 -9.12 -6.21
N THR A 80 -8.21 -7.81 -6.48
CA THR A 80 -7.21 -7.33 -7.45
C THR A 80 -5.76 -7.36 -6.94
N LEU A 81 -5.53 -7.64 -5.65
CA LEU A 81 -4.19 -7.77 -5.09
C LEU A 81 -3.65 -9.20 -5.22
N GLY A 82 -4.53 -10.20 -5.41
CA GLY A 82 -4.14 -11.60 -5.59
C GLY A 82 -3.16 -12.08 -4.51
N ALA A 83 -2.03 -12.66 -4.95
CA ALA A 83 -0.96 -13.15 -4.09
C ALA A 83 -0.25 -12.04 -3.29
N GLU A 84 -0.34 -10.77 -3.73
CA GLU A 84 0.35 -9.63 -3.10
C GLU A 84 -0.44 -9.04 -1.92
N ALA A 85 -1.66 -9.54 -1.66
CA ALA A 85 -2.50 -9.02 -0.58
C ALA A 85 -1.80 -9.08 0.80
N GLY A 86 -1.06 -10.15 1.08
CA GLY A 86 -0.33 -10.32 2.34
C GLY A 86 0.70 -9.22 2.58
N VAL A 87 1.59 -8.99 1.60
CA VAL A 87 2.61 -7.93 1.69
C VAL A 87 2.00 -6.54 1.76
N VAL A 88 0.90 -6.30 1.04
CA VAL A 88 0.17 -5.03 1.08
C VAL A 88 -0.43 -4.79 2.47
N PHE A 89 -1.04 -5.80 3.10
CA PHE A 89 -1.57 -5.65 4.46
C PHE A 89 -0.48 -5.46 5.50
N SER A 90 0.67 -6.13 5.37
CA SER A 90 1.82 -5.91 6.25
C SER A 90 2.31 -4.47 6.12
N LYS A 91 2.51 -3.98 4.89
CA LYS A 91 2.94 -2.59 4.65
C LYS A 91 1.90 -1.58 5.13
N ALA A 92 0.61 -1.83 4.89
CA ALA A 92 -0.47 -1.01 5.44
C ALA A 92 -0.43 -1.02 6.98
N SER A 93 -0.22 -2.17 7.60
CA SER A 93 -0.17 -2.28 9.05
C SER A 93 0.94 -1.43 9.65
N THR A 94 2.14 -1.47 9.07
CA THR A 94 3.25 -0.59 9.42
C THR A 94 2.90 0.88 9.15
N SER A 95 2.30 1.18 8.00
CA SER A 95 2.01 2.56 7.58
C SER A 95 0.94 3.26 8.42
N PHE A 96 0.05 2.48 9.05
CA PHE A 96 -0.98 2.97 9.97
C PHE A 96 -0.65 2.72 11.44
N SER A 97 0.48 2.07 11.74
CA SER A 97 0.84 1.58 13.08
C SER A 97 -0.27 0.78 13.77
N VAL A 98 -1.06 0.03 13.00
CA VAL A 98 -2.13 -0.84 13.50
C VAL A 98 -2.16 -2.13 12.69
N SER A 99 -2.49 -3.25 13.32
CA SER A 99 -2.68 -4.49 12.57
C SER A 99 -3.96 -4.42 11.73
N VAL A 100 -3.84 -4.50 10.41
CA VAL A 100 -4.98 -4.70 9.49
C VAL A 100 -4.98 -6.11 8.91
N GLY A 101 -6.13 -6.58 8.44
CA GLY A 101 -6.26 -7.93 7.90
C GLY A 101 -7.26 -8.04 6.76
N LYS A 102 -7.33 -9.22 6.15
CA LYS A 102 -8.35 -9.55 5.14
C LYS A 102 -9.75 -9.60 5.74
N THR A 103 -9.89 -10.12 6.94
CA THR A 103 -11.17 -10.24 7.63
C THR A 103 -10.97 -10.00 9.11
N TRP A 104 -11.93 -9.34 9.73
CA TRP A 104 -12.14 -9.32 11.16
C TRP A 104 -13.44 -10.04 11.45
N SER A 105 -13.44 -10.95 12.43
CA SER A 105 -14.62 -11.68 12.88
C SER A 105 -14.54 -11.87 14.39
N LYS A 106 -15.60 -11.55 15.11
CA LYS A 106 -15.70 -11.77 16.56
C LYS A 106 -17.13 -12.17 16.93
N SER A 107 -17.26 -13.34 17.54
CA SER A 107 -18.48 -13.79 18.20
C SER A 107 -18.46 -13.29 19.65
N ASP A 108 -19.50 -12.59 20.03
CA ASP A 108 -19.66 -12.07 21.39
C ASP A 108 -21.14 -11.85 21.70
N THR A 109 -21.44 -11.66 22.99
CA THR A 109 -22.74 -11.17 23.46
C THR A 109 -22.72 -9.65 23.44
N TRP A 110 -23.40 -9.08 22.45
CA TRP A 110 -23.47 -7.63 22.31
C TRP A 110 -24.70 -7.09 23.02
N THR A 111 -24.48 -6.30 24.07
CA THR A 111 -25.55 -5.68 24.85
C THR A 111 -25.44 -4.15 24.78
N TYR A 112 -26.32 -3.52 24.01
CA TYR A 112 -26.31 -2.07 23.78
C TYR A 112 -27.74 -1.53 23.70
N SER A 113 -27.93 -0.32 24.22
CA SER A 113 -29.20 0.39 24.09
C SER A 113 -28.99 1.81 23.60
N ALA A 114 -29.92 2.29 22.76
CA ALA A 114 -29.89 3.66 22.27
C ALA A 114 -31.31 4.12 21.91
N LYS A 115 -31.60 5.39 22.21
CA LYS A 115 -32.85 6.04 21.81
C LYS A 115 -32.74 6.51 20.36
N VAL A 116 -33.67 6.08 19.52
CA VAL A 116 -33.75 6.55 18.13
C VAL A 116 -34.23 8.00 18.15
N LYS A 117 -33.35 8.93 17.79
CA LYS A 117 -33.71 10.35 17.67
C LYS A 117 -34.46 10.58 16.36
N LYS A 118 -35.31 11.61 16.31
CA LYS A 118 -35.92 12.03 15.05
C LYS A 118 -34.83 12.64 14.17
N LYS A 119 -34.75 12.21 12.92
CA LYS A 119 -33.83 12.76 11.91
C LYS A 119 -34.65 13.18 10.70
N ALA A 120 -34.42 14.41 10.22
CA ALA A 120 -35.15 14.95 9.07
C ALA A 120 -35.02 14.01 7.86
N GLY A 121 -36.14 13.76 7.18
CA GLY A 121 -36.21 12.87 6.02
C GLY A 121 -35.98 11.38 6.32
N LYS A 122 -36.02 10.96 7.59
CA LYS A 122 -35.80 9.57 8.01
C LYS A 122 -36.93 9.08 8.89
N SER A 123 -37.49 7.93 8.53
CA SER A 123 -38.68 7.38 9.18
C SER A 123 -38.34 6.37 10.28
N ARG A 124 -37.17 5.72 10.19
CA ARG A 124 -36.74 4.67 11.10
C ARG A 124 -35.24 4.73 11.39
N GLY A 125 -34.87 4.29 12.58
CA GLY A 125 -33.48 4.07 12.98
C GLY A 125 -33.27 2.64 13.46
N ARG A 126 -32.06 2.11 13.29
CA ARG A 126 -31.64 0.86 13.92
C ARG A 126 -30.29 1.06 14.59
N LEU A 127 -30.08 0.34 15.68
CA LEU A 127 -28.79 0.26 16.33
C LEU A 127 -27.87 -0.62 15.46
N MET A 128 -26.75 -0.06 15.02
CA MET A 128 -25.84 -0.68 14.07
C MET A 128 -24.43 -0.73 14.66
N MET A 129 -23.81 -1.90 14.64
CA MET A 129 -22.40 -2.02 14.98
C MET A 129 -21.54 -1.75 13.74
N TYR A 130 -20.62 -0.80 13.91
CA TYR A 130 -19.57 -0.47 12.97
C TYR A 130 -18.24 -0.95 13.52
N HIS A 131 -17.38 -1.44 12.65
CA HIS A 131 -16.03 -1.83 12.99
C HIS A 131 -15.02 -0.93 12.27
N GLU A 132 -13.94 -0.59 12.97
CA GLU A 132 -12.88 0.26 12.43
C GLU A 132 -12.18 -0.44 11.26
N ALA A 133 -11.97 0.31 10.18
CA ALA A 133 -11.20 -0.14 9.04
C ALA A 133 -10.31 0.99 8.52
N LYS A 134 -9.25 0.62 7.81
CA LYS A 134 -8.34 1.56 7.17
C LYS A 134 -8.58 1.55 5.68
N GLY A 135 -8.94 2.71 5.14
CA GLY A 135 -9.00 2.98 3.72
C GLY A 135 -7.64 3.47 3.22
N PHE A 136 -7.14 2.91 2.13
CA PHE A 136 -5.87 3.33 1.54
C PHE A 136 -5.80 3.03 0.04
N SER A 137 -4.75 3.57 -0.57
CA SER A 137 -4.27 3.22 -1.90
C SER A 137 -2.90 2.58 -1.80
N VAL A 138 -2.56 1.71 -2.74
CA VAL A 138 -1.24 1.08 -2.83
C VAL A 138 -0.68 1.24 -4.23
N THR A 139 0.60 1.57 -4.29
CA THR A 139 1.37 1.69 -5.54
C THR A 139 2.52 0.69 -5.49
N LYS A 140 2.57 -0.20 -6.48
CA LYS A 140 3.70 -1.11 -6.71
C LYS A 140 4.68 -0.44 -7.66
N TRP A 141 5.95 -0.38 -7.27
CA TRP A 141 6.99 0.27 -8.06
C TRP A 141 8.35 -0.36 -7.80
N ARG A 142 9.32 -0.11 -8.70
CA ARG A 142 10.72 -0.48 -8.52
C ARG A 142 11.65 0.63 -9.02
N TRP A 143 12.91 0.57 -8.62
CA TRP A 143 13.95 1.36 -9.28
C TRP A 143 14.45 0.60 -10.51
N VAL A 144 14.50 1.27 -11.66
CA VAL A 144 15.10 0.74 -12.88
C VAL A 144 16.30 1.59 -13.28
N PRO A 145 17.38 0.99 -13.81
CA PRO A 145 18.47 1.74 -14.39
C PRO A 145 17.98 2.62 -15.55
N SER A 146 18.44 3.86 -15.57
CA SER A 146 18.38 4.80 -16.69
C SER A 146 19.81 5.20 -17.04
N THR A 147 19.99 5.88 -18.18
CA THR A 147 21.29 6.30 -18.74
C THR A 147 22.29 6.86 -17.73
N THR A 148 21.83 7.62 -16.73
CA THR A 148 22.71 8.26 -15.72
C THR A 148 22.23 8.10 -14.28
N SER A 149 21.07 7.48 -14.03
CA SER A 149 20.48 7.39 -12.68
C SER A 149 19.45 6.28 -12.56
N CYS A 150 18.99 6.01 -11.34
CA CYS A 150 17.85 5.13 -11.11
C CYS A 150 16.53 5.91 -11.24
N LYS A 151 15.61 5.41 -12.07
CA LYS A 151 14.26 5.98 -12.21
C LYS A 151 13.23 5.08 -11.57
N LYS A 152 12.21 5.70 -10.96
CA LYS A 152 11.08 4.98 -10.37
C LYS A 152 10.15 4.51 -11.49
N LYS A 153 10.03 3.20 -11.68
CA LYS A 153 9.03 2.59 -12.56
C LYS A 153 7.84 2.12 -11.72
N VAL A 154 6.68 2.73 -11.94
CA VAL A 154 5.41 2.28 -11.35
C VAL A 154 4.84 1.17 -12.21
N TYR A 155 4.50 0.04 -11.59
CA TYR A 155 3.84 -1.07 -12.27
C TYR A 155 2.33 -0.90 -12.27
N TRP A 156 1.77 -0.60 -11.10
CA TRP A 156 0.35 -0.39 -10.95
C TRP A 156 0.06 0.43 -9.69
N LYS A 157 -1.12 1.05 -9.71
CA LYS A 157 -1.70 1.74 -8.56
C LYS A 157 -3.14 1.26 -8.36
N LYS A 158 -3.51 0.96 -7.12
CA LYS A 158 -4.88 0.60 -6.73
C LYS A 158 -5.33 1.51 -5.60
N SER A 159 -6.57 1.96 -5.70
CA SER A 159 -7.20 2.89 -4.76
C SER A 159 -8.42 2.25 -4.12
N ASN A 160 -8.94 2.88 -3.06
CA ASN A 160 -10.18 2.46 -2.38
C ASN A 160 -10.12 1.06 -1.77
N ILE A 161 -8.93 0.61 -1.39
CA ILE A 161 -8.78 -0.60 -0.57
C ILE A 161 -9.24 -0.25 0.83
N VAL A 162 -10.08 -1.09 1.42
CA VAL A 162 -10.51 -0.94 2.81
C VAL A 162 -10.21 -2.24 3.52
N ALA A 163 -9.41 -2.20 4.56
CA ALA A 163 -9.06 -3.37 5.37
C ALA A 163 -9.50 -3.15 6.83
N PRO A 164 -10.25 -4.08 7.45
CA PRO A 164 -10.57 -4.01 8.87
C PRO A 164 -9.31 -4.06 9.73
N VAL A 165 -9.34 -3.38 10.87
CA VAL A 165 -8.31 -3.54 11.89
C VAL A 165 -8.50 -4.88 12.60
N LYS A 166 -7.42 -5.53 13.06
CA LYS A 166 -7.54 -6.82 13.77
C LYS A 166 -7.99 -6.65 15.22
N LYS A 167 -7.67 -5.51 15.83
CA LYS A 167 -8.10 -5.21 17.21
C LYS A 167 -9.62 -5.08 17.29
N ASN A 168 -10.19 -5.39 18.45
CA ASN A 168 -11.63 -5.21 18.69
C ASN A 168 -11.97 -3.72 18.87
N SER A 169 -12.14 -3.00 17.77
CA SER A 169 -12.46 -1.56 17.74
C SER A 169 -13.81 -1.34 17.07
N ASN A 170 -14.86 -1.31 17.90
CA ASN A 170 -16.24 -1.23 17.44
C ASN A 170 -16.91 0.06 17.94
N LEU A 171 -17.76 0.63 17.10
CA LEU A 171 -18.60 1.77 17.42
C LEU A 171 -20.06 1.38 17.20
N TRP A 172 -20.91 1.76 18.14
CA TRP A 172 -22.34 1.58 18.02
C TRP A 172 -23.01 2.90 17.72
N GLY A 173 -23.88 2.91 16.70
CA GLY A 173 -24.55 4.13 16.28
C GLY A 173 -25.90 3.85 15.65
N ILE A 174 -26.77 4.86 15.64
CA ILE A 174 -28.06 4.75 14.96
C ILE A 174 -27.85 4.94 13.46
N GLN A 175 -28.10 3.88 12.70
CA GLN A 175 -28.25 3.98 11.26
C GLN A 175 -29.69 4.37 10.95
N TYR A 176 -29.89 5.38 10.10
CA TYR A 176 -31.22 5.87 9.70
C TYR A 176 -31.54 5.47 8.27
N LYS A 177 -32.82 5.17 7.99
CA LYS A 177 -33.34 5.01 6.62
C LYS A 177 -34.52 5.90 6.34
#